data_AF-A0A813IW71-F1
#
_entry.id   AF-A0A813IW71-F1
#
_cell.length_a   1.000
_cell.length_b   1.000
_cell.length_c   1.000
_cell.angle_alpha   90.00
_cell.angle_beta   90.00
_cell.angle_gamma   90.00
#
_symmetry.space_group_name_H-M   'P 1'
#
loop_
_entity.id
_entity.type
_entity.pdbx_description
1 polymer ?
#
loop_
_entity_poly.entity_id
_entity_poly.type
_entity_poly.pdbx_seq_one_letter_code
_entity_poly.pdbx_strand_id
1 'polypeptide(L)'
;RLMAGSANEEAVSNTATSEKECYPDAAAIAEHVLQIRKDLPRTFPTHQEVADKNELIEEVLIQYAARDPEVGYCQGMNFPASVLVVAEQDLENASEHFQTLLLSVRGLWLPGFPLLEVGKHAFQVLFAERLPRLAAHFQDLSVADEMFLLDAWLTLFARWLPFGPSLSSAL
;
A
#
# COMPACT_ATOMS: atom_id res chain seq x y z
N ARG A 1 -16.95 -72.31 1.65
CA ARG A 1 -18.22 -71.63 1.96
C ARG A 1 -17.89 -70.58 3.02
N LEU A 2 -17.98 -69.29 2.65
CA LEU A 2 -17.96 -68.07 3.50
C LEU A 2 -16.59 -67.76 4.17
N MET A 3 -15.77 -66.81 3.69
CA MET A 3 -15.94 -65.34 3.60
C MET A 3 -16.35 -64.68 4.92
N ALA A 4 -15.38 -64.06 5.61
CA ALA A 4 -15.58 -62.89 6.47
C ALA A 4 -14.20 -62.33 6.88
N GLY A 5 -13.77 -61.27 6.19
CA GLY A 5 -12.56 -60.51 6.49
C GLY A 5 -12.70 -59.13 5.89
N SER A 6 -13.50 -58.29 6.53
CA SER A 6 -13.61 -56.86 6.21
C SER A 6 -13.66 -56.08 7.51
N ALA A 7 -12.49 -55.60 7.95
CA ALA A 7 -12.41 -54.48 8.88
C ALA A 7 -12.16 -53.23 8.04
N ASN A 8 -13.03 -52.25 8.23
CA ASN A 8 -12.97 -50.90 7.67
C ASN A 8 -11.58 -50.26 7.86
N GLU A 9 -10.97 -49.84 6.75
CA GLU A 9 -10.09 -48.67 6.76
C GLU A 9 -10.85 -47.55 6.05
N GLU A 10 -11.30 -46.58 6.85
CA GLU A 10 -11.91 -45.34 6.39
C GLU A 10 -10.87 -44.55 5.60
N ALA A 11 -11.12 -44.38 4.31
CA ALA A 11 -10.40 -43.44 3.47
C ALA A 11 -10.74 -42.02 3.93
N VAL A 12 -9.83 -41.42 4.69
CA VAL A 12 -9.81 -39.97 4.97
C VAL A 12 -9.54 -39.26 3.64
N SER A 13 -10.62 -38.85 2.98
CA SER A 13 -10.57 -37.93 1.85
C SER A 13 -10.15 -36.57 2.37
N ASN A 14 -8.90 -36.21 2.08
CA ASN A 14 -8.31 -34.92 2.38
C ASN A 14 -8.04 -34.19 1.06
N THR A 15 -8.21 -32.87 1.08
CA THR A 15 -7.77 -31.87 0.07
C THR A 15 -8.63 -31.77 -1.20
N ALA A 16 -9.00 -30.60 -1.72
CA ALA A 16 -8.60 -29.22 -1.46
C ALA A 16 -9.77 -28.29 -1.81
N THR A 17 -10.08 -27.33 -0.94
CA THR A 17 -10.83 -26.12 -1.31
C THR A 17 -9.94 -25.29 -2.22
N SER A 18 -10.21 -25.33 -3.52
CA SER A 18 -9.68 -24.37 -4.49
C SER A 18 -10.22 -22.99 -4.11
N GLU A 19 -9.39 -22.21 -3.41
CA GLU A 19 -9.58 -20.76 -3.34
C GLU A 19 -9.44 -20.25 -4.77
N LYS A 20 -10.55 -19.73 -5.31
CA LYS A 20 -10.60 -19.20 -6.66
C LYS A 20 -10.02 -17.80 -6.59
N GLU A 21 -8.71 -17.66 -6.82
CA GLU A 21 -8.06 -16.37 -6.97
C GLU A 21 -8.80 -15.56 -8.04
N CYS A 22 -9.50 -14.50 -7.61
CA CYS A 22 -10.24 -13.62 -8.51
C CYS A 22 -9.27 -12.59 -9.08
N TYR A 23 -8.58 -12.97 -10.16
CA TYR A 23 -7.75 -12.04 -10.91
C TYR A 23 -8.63 -10.93 -11.51
N PRO A 24 -8.22 -9.66 -11.41
CA PRO A 24 -8.98 -8.55 -11.98
C PRO A 24 -9.04 -8.66 -13.51
N ASP A 25 -10.10 -8.11 -14.11
CA ASP A 25 -10.20 -8.00 -15.56
C ASP A 25 -9.01 -7.18 -16.11
N ALA A 26 -8.50 -7.58 -17.28
CA ALA A 26 -7.39 -6.94 -17.96
C ALA A 26 -7.63 -5.44 -18.17
N ALA A 27 -8.89 -5.02 -18.35
CA ALA A 27 -9.27 -3.61 -18.46
C ALA A 27 -8.99 -2.82 -17.16
N ALA A 28 -9.27 -3.40 -15.99
CA ALA A 28 -9.03 -2.75 -14.70
C ALA A 28 -7.53 -2.58 -14.43
N ILE A 29 -6.73 -3.60 -14.72
CA ILE A 29 -5.26 -3.51 -14.63
C ILE A 29 -4.75 -2.41 -15.58
N ALA A 30 -5.27 -2.34 -16.82
CA ALA A 30 -4.85 -1.32 -17.78
C ALA A 30 -5.12 0.10 -17.29
N GLU A 31 -6.22 0.34 -16.59
CA GLU A 31 -6.52 1.64 -15.99
C GLU A 31 -5.50 2.00 -14.89
N HIS A 32 -5.17 1.06 -14.00
CA HIS A 32 -4.14 1.27 -12.98
C HIS A 32 -2.77 1.55 -13.60
N VAL A 33 -2.36 0.80 -14.65
CA VAL A 33 -1.11 1.03 -15.39
C VAL A 33 -1.05 2.46 -15.94
N LEU A 34 -2.16 2.96 -16.51
CA LEU A 34 -2.22 4.33 -17.03
C LEU A 34 -2.08 5.38 -15.92
N GLN A 35 -2.64 5.14 -14.74
CA GLN A 35 -2.49 6.03 -13.59
C GLN A 35 -1.06 6.00 -13.04
N ILE A 36 -0.47 4.82 -12.86
CA ILE A 36 0.92 4.63 -12.42
C ILE A 36 1.87 5.41 -13.33
N ARG A 37 1.77 5.23 -14.65
CA ARG A 37 2.64 5.92 -15.62
C ARG A 37 2.48 7.44 -15.62
N LYS A 38 1.31 7.97 -15.25
CA LYS A 38 1.11 9.41 -15.06
C LYS A 38 1.77 9.94 -13.79
N ASP A 39 1.91 9.10 -12.78
CA ASP A 39 2.38 9.48 -11.45
C ASP A 39 3.90 9.34 -11.30
N LEU A 40 4.52 8.36 -11.95
CA LEU A 40 5.97 8.15 -11.87
C LEU A 40 6.81 9.40 -12.23
N PRO A 41 6.55 10.15 -13.33
CA PRO A 41 7.33 11.35 -13.66
C PRO A 41 7.25 12.47 -12.62
N ARG A 42 6.20 12.48 -11.78
CA ARG A 42 5.99 13.44 -10.69
C ARG A 42 6.35 12.88 -9.30
N THR A 43 6.90 11.66 -9.24
CA THR A 43 7.36 11.00 -8.02
C THR A 43 8.83 11.30 -7.81
N PHE A 44 9.17 12.02 -6.74
CA PHE A 44 10.56 12.43 -6.46
C PHE A 44 11.30 13.02 -7.69
N PRO A 45 10.75 14.05 -8.36
CA PRO A 45 11.22 14.50 -9.68
C PRO A 45 12.67 15.03 -9.71
N THR A 46 13.25 15.33 -8.55
CA THR A 46 14.63 15.80 -8.39
C THR A 46 15.62 14.67 -8.05
N HIS A 47 15.16 13.43 -7.90
CA HIS A 47 15.98 12.29 -7.49
C HIS A 47 16.24 11.34 -8.66
N GLN A 48 17.43 11.47 -9.28
CA GLN A 48 17.81 10.67 -10.44
C GLN A 48 17.74 9.15 -10.17
N GLU A 49 18.12 8.71 -8.97
CA GLU A 49 18.06 7.29 -8.59
C GLU A 49 16.65 6.69 -8.68
N VAL A 50 15.61 7.49 -8.39
CA VAL A 50 14.20 7.06 -8.54
C VAL A 50 13.84 6.99 -10.01
N ALA A 51 14.21 8.01 -10.78
CA ALA A 51 13.95 8.06 -12.22
C ALA A 51 14.58 6.88 -12.97
N ASP A 52 15.79 6.49 -12.58
CA ASP A 52 16.52 5.35 -13.15
C ASP A 52 15.85 4.00 -12.85
N LYS A 53 14.95 3.94 -11.85
CA LYS A 53 14.23 2.75 -11.40
C LYS A 53 12.74 2.77 -11.72
N ASN A 54 12.27 3.69 -12.56
CA ASN A 54 10.85 3.82 -12.89
C ASN A 54 10.23 2.50 -13.39
N GLU A 55 10.98 1.69 -14.16
CA GLU A 55 10.51 0.38 -14.64
C GLU A 55 10.24 -0.59 -13.49
N LEU A 56 11.16 -0.69 -12.50
CA LEU A 56 10.98 -1.53 -11.32
C LEU A 56 9.83 -1.01 -10.44
N ILE A 57 9.72 0.31 -10.26
CA ILE A 57 8.65 0.92 -9.46
C ILE A 57 7.28 0.65 -10.13
N GLU A 58 7.21 0.81 -11.45
CA GLU A 58 6.01 0.47 -12.23
C GLU A 58 5.63 -0.99 -12.01
N GLU A 59 6.58 -1.90 -12.09
CA GLU A 59 6.33 -3.34 -11.96
C GLU A 59 5.85 -3.73 -10.55
N VAL A 60 6.46 -3.19 -9.49
CA VAL A 60 5.99 -3.39 -8.09
C VAL A 60 4.54 -2.95 -7.94
N LEU A 61 4.18 -1.77 -8.47
CA LEU A 61 2.83 -1.22 -8.36
C LEU A 61 1.81 -2.03 -9.16
N ILE A 62 2.18 -2.50 -10.37
CA ILE A 62 1.33 -3.37 -11.19
C ILE A 62 1.11 -4.71 -10.50
N GLN A 63 2.17 -5.33 -9.97
CA GLN A 63 2.07 -6.60 -9.24
C GLN A 63 1.15 -6.47 -8.03
N TYR A 64 1.26 -5.38 -7.26
CA TYR A 64 0.36 -5.12 -6.14
C TYR A 64 -1.09 -4.93 -6.61
N ALA A 65 -1.34 -4.09 -7.61
CA ALA A 65 -2.68 -3.80 -8.11
C ALA A 65 -3.39 -5.05 -8.68
N ALA A 66 -2.63 -5.98 -9.29
CA ALA A 66 -3.16 -7.25 -9.75
C ALA A 66 -3.49 -8.22 -8.60
N ARG A 67 -2.70 -8.16 -7.52
CA ARG A 67 -2.82 -9.04 -6.36
C ARG A 67 -3.92 -8.61 -5.39
N ASP A 68 -4.13 -7.31 -5.23
CA ASP A 68 -5.18 -6.74 -4.38
C ASP A 68 -6.08 -5.80 -5.19
N PRO A 69 -7.07 -6.33 -5.93
CA PRO A 69 -7.95 -5.52 -6.78
C PRO A 69 -8.89 -4.58 -6.03
N GLU A 70 -9.12 -4.82 -4.74
CA GLU A 70 -9.99 -3.98 -3.91
C GLU A 70 -9.34 -2.62 -3.65
N VAL A 71 -8.01 -2.61 -3.48
CA VAL A 71 -7.20 -1.38 -3.44
C VAL A 71 -6.80 -0.95 -4.85
N GLY A 72 -6.33 -1.90 -5.66
CA GLY A 72 -5.73 -1.65 -6.96
C GLY A 72 -4.51 -0.73 -6.85
N TYR A 73 -4.51 0.33 -7.66
CA TYR A 73 -3.60 1.46 -7.50
C TYR A 73 -4.35 2.71 -7.09
N CYS A 74 -3.87 3.38 -6.04
CA CYS A 74 -4.32 4.69 -5.60
C CYS A 74 -3.16 5.69 -5.64
N GLN A 75 -3.44 6.92 -6.09
CA GLN A 75 -2.46 7.99 -6.14
C GLN A 75 -1.85 8.21 -4.75
N GLY A 76 -0.51 8.25 -4.70
CA GLY A 76 0.25 8.35 -3.45
C GLY A 76 1.07 7.09 -3.17
N MET A 77 0.57 5.91 -3.58
CA MET A 77 1.27 4.62 -3.41
C MET A 77 2.63 4.54 -4.13
N ASN A 78 2.78 5.32 -5.20
CA ASN A 78 4.04 5.47 -5.93
C ASN A 78 5.19 5.94 -5.03
N PHE A 79 4.94 6.77 -4.02
CA PHE A 79 6.00 7.26 -3.13
C PHE A 79 6.62 6.18 -2.24
N PRO A 80 5.85 5.42 -1.43
CA PRO A 80 6.42 4.32 -0.65
C PRO A 80 6.99 3.19 -1.53
N ALA A 81 6.41 2.94 -2.71
CA ALA A 81 7.00 2.00 -3.68
C ALA A 81 8.38 2.46 -4.15
N SER A 82 8.55 3.73 -4.50
CA SER A 82 9.86 4.30 -4.86
C SER A 82 10.88 4.19 -3.72
N VAL A 83 10.45 4.41 -2.47
CA VAL A 83 11.32 4.26 -1.30
C VAL A 83 11.83 2.83 -1.16
N LEU A 84 10.95 1.84 -1.27
CA LEU A 84 11.32 0.44 -1.15
C LEU A 84 12.19 -0.03 -2.32
N VAL A 85 11.87 0.35 -3.56
CA VAL A 85 12.70 0.01 -4.72
C VAL A 85 14.11 0.63 -4.63
N VAL A 86 14.21 1.84 -4.07
CA VAL A 86 15.52 2.45 -3.79
C VAL A 86 16.23 1.79 -2.61
N ALA A 87 15.53 1.26 -1.61
CA ALA A 87 16.15 0.53 -0.52
C ALA A 87 16.67 -0.85 -0.97
N GLU A 88 15.82 -1.63 -1.64
CA GLU A 88 16.10 -3.03 -1.98
C GLU A 88 16.95 -3.19 -3.24
N GLN A 89 16.82 -2.28 -4.21
CA GLN A 89 17.52 -2.32 -5.51
C GLN A 89 17.10 -3.46 -6.44
N ASP A 90 16.19 -4.35 -6.03
CA ASP A 90 15.63 -5.42 -6.84
C ASP A 90 14.10 -5.53 -6.72
N LEU A 91 13.47 -6.20 -7.69
CA LEU A 91 12.02 -6.32 -7.78
C LEU A 91 11.43 -7.29 -6.75
N GLU A 92 12.11 -8.39 -6.44
CA GLU A 92 11.55 -9.48 -5.62
C GLU A 92 11.37 -8.99 -4.17
N ASN A 93 12.44 -8.46 -3.57
CA ASN A 93 12.40 -7.93 -2.21
C ASN A 93 11.51 -6.69 -2.13
N ALA A 94 11.57 -5.79 -3.12
CA ALA A 94 10.73 -4.58 -3.11
C ALA A 94 9.23 -4.93 -3.18
N SER A 95 8.83 -5.89 -4.03
CA SER A 95 7.44 -6.36 -4.09
C SER A 95 7.01 -7.05 -2.80
N GLU A 96 7.84 -7.90 -2.20
CA GLU A 96 7.52 -8.58 -0.93
C GLU A 96 7.35 -7.59 0.22
N HIS A 97 8.29 -6.64 0.37
CA HIS A 97 8.22 -5.63 1.41
C HIS A 97 7.08 -4.64 1.18
N PHE A 98 6.80 -4.25 -0.06
CA PHE A 98 5.65 -3.40 -0.39
C PHE A 98 4.33 -4.09 -0.04
N GLN A 99 4.20 -5.37 -0.38
CA GLN A 99 3.03 -6.17 -0.02
C GLN A 99 2.89 -6.28 1.50
N THR A 100 3.98 -6.57 2.22
CA THR A 100 3.97 -6.72 3.68
C THR A 100 3.60 -5.41 4.38
N LEU A 101 4.16 -4.29 3.93
CA LEU A 101 3.82 -2.95 4.43
C LEU A 101 2.31 -2.70 4.30
N LEU A 102 1.75 -2.95 3.11
CA LEU A 102 0.34 -2.66 2.82
C LEU A 102 -0.63 -3.58 3.54
N LEU A 103 -0.25 -4.79 3.96
CA LEU A 103 -1.12 -5.60 4.84
C LEU A 103 -1.53 -4.85 6.11
N SER A 104 -0.65 -4.00 6.65
CA SER A 104 -0.92 -3.25 7.88
C SER A 104 -1.67 -1.93 7.67
N VAL A 105 -1.54 -1.33 6.48
CA VAL A 105 -2.02 0.05 6.22
C VAL A 105 -2.91 0.19 4.98
N ARG A 106 -3.29 -0.89 4.29
CA ARG A 106 -4.12 -0.83 3.06
C ARG A 106 -5.45 -0.12 3.25
N GLY A 107 -5.97 -0.05 4.47
CA GLY A 107 -7.15 0.74 4.80
C GLY A 107 -7.01 2.25 4.54
N LEU A 108 -5.80 2.75 4.29
CA LEU A 108 -5.55 4.11 3.80
C LEU A 108 -5.98 4.31 2.35
N TRP A 109 -6.04 3.25 1.53
CA TRP A 109 -6.37 3.32 0.10
C TRP A 109 -7.60 2.49 -0.30
N LEU A 110 -8.18 1.72 0.64
CA LEU A 110 -9.46 1.04 0.41
C LEU A 110 -10.58 2.05 0.11
N PRO A 111 -11.61 1.67 -0.67
CA PRO A 111 -12.78 2.50 -0.90
C PRO A 111 -13.39 3.02 0.42
N GLY A 112 -13.58 4.33 0.51
CA GLY A 112 -14.07 4.99 1.73
C GLY A 112 -13.02 5.28 2.80
N PHE A 113 -11.75 4.96 2.55
CA PHE A 113 -10.59 5.31 3.38
C PHE A 113 -10.75 4.99 4.88
N PRO A 114 -11.14 3.74 5.25
CA PRO A 114 -11.52 3.42 6.63
C PRO A 114 -10.41 3.70 7.66
N LEU A 115 -9.14 3.44 7.32
CA LEU A 115 -8.03 3.70 8.25
C LEU A 115 -7.70 5.20 8.34
N LEU A 116 -7.88 5.95 7.25
CA LEU A 116 -7.74 7.40 7.26
C LEU A 116 -8.77 8.04 8.20
N GLU A 117 -10.04 7.64 8.11
CA GLU A 117 -11.10 8.23 8.94
C GLU A 117 -10.86 7.95 10.44
N VAL A 118 -10.50 6.71 10.79
CA VAL A 118 -10.14 6.35 12.17
C VAL A 118 -8.91 7.14 12.63
N GLY A 119 -7.87 7.20 11.80
CA GLY A 119 -6.65 7.94 12.09
C GLY A 119 -6.91 9.43 12.27
N LYS A 120 -7.74 10.03 11.41
CA LYS A 120 -8.10 11.46 11.43
C LYS A 120 -8.81 11.81 12.73
N HIS A 121 -9.75 10.99 13.17
CA HIS A 121 -10.40 11.19 14.47
C HIS A 121 -9.39 11.15 15.62
N ALA A 122 -8.50 10.16 15.63
CA ALA A 122 -7.43 10.07 16.65
C ALA A 122 -6.49 11.28 16.60
N PHE A 123 -6.13 11.74 15.40
CA PHE A 123 -5.32 12.94 15.20
C PHE A 123 -5.99 14.18 15.78
N GLN A 124 -7.28 14.41 15.51
CA GLN A 124 -8.01 15.57 16.02
C GLN A 124 -8.01 15.64 17.55
N VAL A 125 -8.24 14.49 18.21
CA VAL A 125 -8.18 14.38 19.68
C VAL A 125 -6.77 14.71 20.18
N LEU A 126 -5.75 14.05 19.64
CA LEU A 126 -4.36 14.27 20.05
C LEU A 126 -3.87 15.69 19.74
N PHE A 127 -4.31 16.29 18.64
CA PHE A 127 -3.92 17.63 18.24
C PHE A 127 -4.48 18.69 19.19
N ALA A 128 -5.76 18.54 19.57
CA ALA A 128 -6.39 19.40 20.56
C ALA A 128 -5.76 19.23 21.96
N GLU A 129 -5.42 18.00 22.37
CA GLU A 129 -4.80 17.74 23.67
C GLU A 129 -3.36 18.23 23.77
N ARG A 130 -2.55 17.98 22.73
CA ARG A 130 -1.11 18.22 22.75
C ARG A 130 -0.73 19.63 22.31
N LEU A 131 -1.49 20.22 21.38
CA LEU A 131 -1.23 21.54 20.80
C LEU A 131 -2.50 22.42 20.77
N PRO A 132 -3.17 22.64 21.91
CA PRO A 132 -4.49 23.27 21.97
C PRO A 132 -4.53 24.66 21.33
N ARG A 133 -3.47 25.47 21.49
CA ARG A 133 -3.37 26.81 20.90
C ARG A 133 -3.33 26.75 19.37
N LEU A 134 -2.63 25.77 18.81
CA LEU A 134 -2.49 25.61 17.37
C LEU A 134 -3.77 25.01 16.78
N ALA A 135 -4.37 24.03 17.45
CA ALA A 135 -5.65 23.46 17.06
C ALA A 135 -6.75 24.53 17.00
N ALA A 136 -6.86 25.40 18.02
CA ALA A 136 -7.79 26.52 18.01
C ALA A 136 -7.50 27.48 16.84
N HIS A 137 -6.23 27.80 16.59
CA HIS A 137 -5.86 28.68 15.49
C HIS A 137 -6.21 28.10 14.10
N PHE A 138 -6.07 26.78 13.92
CA PHE A 138 -6.49 26.10 12.69
C PHE A 138 -8.00 26.17 12.51
N GLN A 139 -8.77 25.98 13.60
CA GLN A 139 -10.23 26.12 13.58
C GLN A 139 -10.67 27.55 13.23
N ASP A 140 -10.03 28.57 13.82
CA ASP A 140 -10.31 29.99 13.52
C ASP A 140 -10.08 30.32 12.04
N LEU A 141 -9.07 29.69 11.44
CA LEU A 141 -8.73 29.84 10.02
C LEU A 141 -9.49 28.89 9.09
N SER A 142 -10.37 28.03 9.62
CA SER A 142 -11.08 26.99 8.86
C SER A 142 -10.13 26.08 8.06
N VAL A 143 -8.97 25.76 8.62
CA VAL A 143 -8.03 24.80 8.04
C VAL A 143 -8.58 23.39 8.28
N ALA A 144 -8.95 22.70 7.21
CA ALA A 144 -9.41 21.32 7.27
C ALA A 144 -8.21 20.36 7.38
N ASP A 145 -8.34 19.31 8.19
CA ASP A 145 -7.25 18.35 8.41
C ASP A 145 -6.83 17.65 7.12
N GLU A 146 -7.80 17.42 6.22
CA GLU A 146 -7.62 16.82 4.91
C GLU A 146 -6.63 17.58 4.02
N MET A 147 -6.45 18.89 4.26
CA MET A 147 -5.54 19.72 3.48
C MET A 147 -4.07 19.28 3.62
N PHE A 148 -3.73 18.58 4.70
CA PHE A 148 -2.37 18.13 4.97
C PHE A 148 -2.27 16.65 5.34
N LEU A 149 -3.27 16.07 6.03
CA LEU A 149 -3.22 14.67 6.45
C LEU A 149 -3.31 13.69 5.29
N LEU A 150 -4.19 13.95 4.31
CA LEU A 150 -4.36 13.07 3.15
C LEU A 150 -3.03 12.88 2.43
N ASP A 151 -2.37 13.99 2.14
CA ASP A 151 -1.10 13.98 1.47
C ASP A 151 -0.01 13.26 2.29
N ALA A 152 0.07 13.56 3.58
CA ALA A 152 1.05 12.92 4.46
C ALA A 152 0.84 11.40 4.53
N TRP A 153 -0.40 10.94 4.74
CA TRP A 153 -0.65 9.54 5.04
C TRP A 153 -0.75 8.68 3.77
N LEU A 154 -1.37 9.17 2.70
CA LEU A 154 -1.42 8.43 1.42
C LEU A 154 -0.05 8.29 0.76
N THR A 155 0.95 9.05 1.21
CA THR A 155 2.35 8.92 0.77
C THR A 155 3.25 8.33 1.86
N LEU A 156 2.70 7.88 2.98
CA LEU A 156 3.43 7.40 4.16
C LEU A 156 4.59 8.33 4.58
N PHE A 157 4.31 9.63 4.57
CA PHE A 157 5.23 10.74 4.87
C PHE A 157 6.44 10.85 3.93
N ALA A 158 6.50 10.06 2.87
CA ALA A 158 7.65 10.00 1.97
C ALA A 158 7.89 11.32 1.23
N ARG A 159 6.86 12.16 1.06
CA ARG A 159 7.01 13.53 0.51
C ARG A 159 7.53 14.56 1.53
N TRP A 160 7.38 14.27 2.82
CA TRP A 160 7.65 15.21 3.91
C TRP A 160 9.00 14.94 4.55
N LEU A 161 9.43 13.68 4.55
CA LEU A 161 10.71 13.26 5.09
C LEU A 161 11.80 13.34 4.02
N PRO A 162 13.05 13.69 4.39
CA PRO A 162 14.16 13.72 3.44
C PRO A 162 14.35 12.35 2.77
N PHE A 163 14.29 12.36 1.44
CA PHE A 163 14.61 11.21 0.60
C PHE A 163 16.08 11.33 0.16
N GLY A 164 16.95 10.42 0.60
CA GLY A 164 18.39 10.55 0.34
C GLY A 164 19.27 9.52 1.06
N PRO A 165 20.61 9.64 0.97
CA PRO A 165 21.57 8.60 1.36
C PRO A 165 21.54 8.20 2.85
N SER A 166 20.75 8.87 3.68
CA SER A 166 20.50 8.49 5.07
C SER A 166 19.59 7.25 5.22
N LEU A 167 18.75 6.92 4.24
CA LEU A 167 17.88 5.74 4.32
C LEU A 167 18.66 4.42 4.21
N SER A 168 19.71 4.35 3.39
CA SER A 168 20.58 3.15 3.30
C SER A 168 21.43 2.93 4.55
N SER A 169 21.47 3.90 5.47
CA SER A 169 22.18 3.79 6.75
C SER A 169 21.24 3.57 7.95
N ALA A 170 19.92 3.64 7.73
CA ALA A 170 18.89 3.59 8.77
C ALA A 170 18.01 2.33 8.71
N LEU A 171 18.08 1.57 7.60
CA LEU A 171 17.57 0.21 7.46
C LEU A 171 18.75 -0.76 7.51
#